data_AF-A0A5D0QLQ9-F1
#
_entry.id   AF-A0A5D0QLQ9-F1
#
_cell.length_a   1.000
_cell.length_b   1.000
_cell.length_c   1.000
_cell.angle_alpha   90.00
_cell.angle_beta   90.00
_cell.angle_gamma   90.00
#
_symmetry.space_group_name_H-M   'P 1'
#
loop_
_entity.id
_entity.type
_entity.pdbx_description
1 polymer ?
#
loop_
_entity_poly.entity_id
_entity_poly.type
_entity_poly.pdbx_seq_one_letter_code
_entity_poly.pdbx_strand_id
1 'polypeptide(L)'
;MIAMSALMLPWLSVDSLAQATPTPPGYADPATGTWLMSAIDFSEDGLLITRTHTAGQRGDPVRANERVLGLGWQLQPLGGMLGNRLHDHSDHGFVMLDLAYGTESHRYLADPSRPEAFVHAGSLIVRNSNDTFTQTDETGLIVTWSRVHGHLLPTSVGLPDGDFQSVTYDAHRRVRRLISPAAPRADCRKPDPASCSTATFIHADRTTATPSALGEVTGLLASIDYNAAGDTPPVTALTYRYDAGGHLRQVRDLRRPDKNPERRFVYAYSTDGDITKMTTTEEGSWHLTYSSPGTLANAARRTIRLGARACPTPYAADYMLRGMCKTSVDVRQGASKVMRPPFWKATLTGGSVMGITNDGCSAPIVGNKPTYWLDFRAACDSHDYGYGLIRNRLNGDRNGLDRSQRTHVDAVFLTIMKERICAAITGTVADPFRGTQSSKRSLCLSYANTFYKAVRAKGDGAL
;
A
#
# COMPACT_ATOMS: atom_id res chain seq x y z
N MET A 1 -55.96 10.02 35.99
CA MET A 1 -55.74 8.77 36.75
C MET A 1 -56.15 7.62 35.85
N ILE A 2 -55.24 7.12 35.02
CA ILE A 2 -55.47 5.97 34.13
C ILE A 2 -54.28 5.03 34.35
N ALA A 3 -54.57 3.88 34.95
CA ALA A 3 -53.60 2.82 35.19
C ALA A 3 -53.46 1.97 33.92
N MET A 4 -52.24 1.94 33.39
CA MET A 4 -51.80 1.02 32.34
C MET A 4 -51.50 -0.34 32.96
N SER A 5 -52.13 -1.40 32.43
CA SER A 5 -51.75 -2.79 32.68
C SER A 5 -51.38 -3.49 31.37
N ALA A 6 -50.13 -3.93 31.36
CA ALA A 6 -49.41 -4.90 30.54
C ALA A 6 -50.17 -5.69 29.46
N LEU A 7 -49.67 -5.58 28.22
CA LEU A 7 -49.59 -6.68 27.26
C LEU A 7 -48.10 -6.98 27.01
N MET A 8 -47.68 -8.19 27.40
CA MET A 8 -46.37 -8.75 27.07
C MET A 8 -46.28 -9.02 25.56
N LEU A 9 -45.28 -8.42 24.91
CA LEU A 9 -44.80 -8.82 23.58
C LEU A 9 -43.43 -9.51 23.75
N PRO A 10 -43.15 -10.58 22.98
CA PRO A 10 -41.96 -11.38 23.16
C PRO A 10 -40.69 -10.61 22.77
N TRP A 11 -39.67 -10.78 23.61
CA TRP A 11 -38.30 -10.38 23.35
C TRP A 11 -37.78 -11.13 22.11
N LEU A 12 -37.66 -10.44 20.98
CA LEU A 12 -36.78 -10.85 19.90
C LEU A 12 -35.35 -10.54 20.34
N SER A 13 -34.53 -11.59 20.53
CA SER A 13 -33.11 -11.43 20.79
C SER A 13 -32.45 -10.75 19.59
N VAL A 14 -31.65 -9.72 19.87
CA VAL A 14 -30.86 -9.01 18.86
C VAL A 14 -29.56 -9.78 18.65
N ASP A 15 -29.68 -11.01 18.13
CA ASP A 15 -28.57 -11.76 17.53
C ASP A 15 -28.72 -11.75 16.00
N SER A 16 -28.82 -10.56 15.41
CA SER A 16 -28.59 -10.41 13.97
C SER A 16 -27.11 -10.11 13.75
N LEU A 17 -26.32 -11.16 13.54
CA LEU A 17 -25.05 -11.11 12.83
C LEU A 17 -25.29 -10.37 11.51
N ALA A 18 -25.05 -9.06 11.48
CA ALA A 18 -24.91 -8.31 10.26
C ALA A 18 -23.69 -8.89 9.52
N GLN A 19 -23.94 -9.88 8.66
CA GLN A 19 -22.98 -10.30 7.66
C GLN A 19 -22.75 -9.06 6.78
N ALA A 20 -21.64 -8.38 7.02
CA ALA A 20 -21.19 -7.31 6.14
C ALA A 20 -21.25 -7.85 4.71
N THR A 21 -22.05 -7.21 3.86
CA THR A 21 -22.05 -7.47 2.42
C THR A 21 -20.59 -7.43 1.95
N PRO A 22 -20.09 -8.46 1.24
CA PRO A 22 -18.70 -8.50 0.83
C PRO A 22 -18.36 -7.22 0.08
N THR A 23 -17.49 -6.38 0.64
CA THR A 23 -17.01 -5.20 -0.08
C THR A 23 -16.33 -5.70 -1.35
N PRO A 24 -16.70 -5.16 -2.54
CA PRO A 24 -16.04 -5.56 -3.77
C PRO A 24 -14.53 -5.32 -3.68
N PRO A 25 -13.73 -6.05 -4.46
CA PRO A 25 -12.31 -5.76 -4.58
C PRO A 25 -12.18 -4.36 -5.17
N GLY A 26 -11.50 -3.45 -4.49
CA GLY A 26 -11.34 -2.08 -4.94
C GLY A 26 -12.45 -1.11 -4.53
N TYR A 27 -12.48 0.05 -5.18
CA TYR A 27 -13.41 1.15 -4.93
C TYR A 27 -13.62 1.98 -6.21
N ALA A 28 -14.71 2.75 -6.26
CA ALA A 28 -14.89 3.76 -7.31
C ALA A 28 -14.21 5.06 -6.89
N ASP A 29 -13.37 5.61 -7.76
CA ASP A 29 -12.77 6.92 -7.57
C ASP A 29 -13.88 7.98 -7.47
N PRO A 30 -14.00 8.73 -6.37
CA PRO A 30 -15.10 9.67 -6.21
C PRO A 30 -15.08 10.82 -7.22
N ALA A 31 -13.92 11.17 -7.77
CA ALA A 31 -13.80 12.28 -8.70
C ALA A 31 -14.15 11.87 -10.13
N THR A 32 -13.76 10.66 -10.55
CA THR A 32 -13.96 10.21 -11.94
C THR A 32 -15.04 9.14 -12.09
N GLY A 33 -15.52 8.54 -10.99
CA GLY A 33 -16.37 7.35 -11.01
C GLY A 33 -15.66 6.09 -11.51
N THR A 34 -14.36 6.18 -11.81
CA THR A 34 -13.57 5.09 -12.36
C THR A 34 -13.30 4.05 -11.30
N TRP A 35 -13.50 2.78 -11.62
CA TRP A 35 -13.18 1.72 -10.69
C TRP A 35 -11.68 1.44 -10.62
N LEU A 36 -11.19 1.36 -9.39
CA LEU A 36 -9.81 1.14 -9.02
C LEU A 36 -9.72 -0.12 -8.15
N MET A 37 -8.74 -0.97 -8.41
CA MET A 37 -8.38 -2.04 -7.48
C MET A 37 -6.88 -2.02 -7.18
N SER A 38 -6.50 -2.65 -6.08
CA SER A 38 -5.12 -2.89 -5.72
C SER A 38 -4.89 -4.33 -5.28
N ALA A 39 -3.64 -4.75 -5.32
CA ALA A 39 -3.16 -5.93 -4.65
C ALA A 39 -1.78 -5.66 -4.06
N ILE A 40 -1.51 -6.26 -2.90
CA ILE A 40 -0.16 -6.36 -2.35
C ILE A 40 0.47 -7.60 -2.95
N ASP A 41 1.54 -7.40 -3.71
CA ASP A 41 2.26 -8.48 -4.39
C ASP A 41 3.36 -9.02 -3.51
N PHE A 42 4.12 -8.12 -2.89
CA PHE A 42 5.24 -8.46 -2.02
C PHE A 42 5.28 -7.54 -0.82
N SER A 43 5.55 -8.09 0.35
CA SER A 43 5.80 -7.29 1.54
C SER A 43 6.74 -8.06 2.48
N GLU A 44 8.05 -7.90 2.42
CA GLU A 44 8.96 -8.57 3.38
C GLU A 44 10.10 -7.62 3.70
N ASP A 45 10.64 -7.63 4.91
CA ASP A 45 11.86 -6.89 5.28
C ASP A 45 11.85 -5.42 4.81
N GLY A 46 10.72 -4.74 5.00
CA GLY A 46 10.51 -3.35 4.59
C GLY A 46 10.35 -3.12 3.09
N LEU A 47 10.51 -4.14 2.26
CA LEU A 47 10.08 -4.10 0.86
C LEU A 47 8.55 -4.11 0.85
N LEU A 48 7.96 -3.20 0.09
CA LEU A 48 6.53 -3.19 -0.21
C LEU A 48 6.37 -3.02 -1.71
N ILE A 49 5.66 -3.94 -2.34
CA ILE A 49 5.37 -3.90 -3.77
C ILE A 49 3.88 -4.14 -3.90
N THR A 50 3.17 -3.11 -4.34
CA THR A 50 1.76 -3.22 -4.67
C THR A 50 1.58 -3.05 -6.17
N ARG A 51 0.45 -3.51 -6.67
CA ARG A 51 -0.04 -3.18 -8.01
C ARG A 51 -1.41 -2.56 -7.89
N THR A 52 -1.72 -1.65 -8.80
CA THR A 52 -3.04 -1.03 -8.91
C THR A 52 -3.54 -1.14 -10.33
N HIS A 53 -4.82 -1.44 -10.50
CA HIS A 53 -5.50 -1.41 -11.79
C HIS A 53 -6.53 -0.29 -11.80
N THR A 54 -6.63 0.39 -12.94
CA THR A 54 -7.68 1.37 -13.22
C THR A 54 -8.45 0.89 -14.44
N ALA A 55 -9.77 0.77 -14.32
CA ALA A 55 -10.63 0.47 -15.46
C ALA A 55 -10.70 1.68 -16.43
N GLY A 56 -10.77 1.43 -17.73
CA GLY A 56 -10.75 2.46 -18.78
C GLY A 56 -9.37 3.09 -19.06
N GLN A 57 -9.36 4.11 -19.93
CA GLN A 57 -8.15 4.85 -20.30
C GLN A 57 -7.82 5.89 -19.21
N ARG A 58 -6.78 5.64 -18.41
CA ARG A 58 -6.21 6.68 -17.56
C ARG A 58 -5.55 7.73 -18.46
N GLY A 59 -6.07 8.96 -18.43
CA GLY A 59 -5.60 10.09 -19.24
C GLY A 59 -4.24 10.65 -18.86
N ASP A 60 -3.42 9.95 -18.07
CA ASP A 60 -2.08 10.44 -17.70
C ASP A 60 -0.99 9.63 -18.46
N PRO A 61 -0.28 10.26 -19.41
CA PRO A 61 0.75 9.62 -20.19
C PRO A 61 2.07 9.48 -19.40
N VAL A 62 2.61 8.25 -19.42
CA VAL A 62 4.06 7.97 -19.47
C VAL A 62 4.89 8.28 -18.20
N ARG A 63 4.80 7.41 -17.19
CA ARG A 63 5.93 7.18 -16.27
C ARG A 63 6.45 5.76 -16.42
N ALA A 64 7.77 5.60 -16.54
CA ALA A 64 8.42 4.32 -16.89
C ALA A 64 8.04 3.13 -15.97
N ASN A 65 7.80 3.39 -14.68
CA ASN A 65 7.41 2.37 -13.71
C ASN A 65 5.91 1.99 -13.77
N GLU A 66 5.09 2.77 -14.46
CA GLU A 66 3.62 2.68 -14.37
C GLU A 66 3.00 1.82 -15.46
N ARG A 67 3.78 1.30 -16.41
CA ARG A 67 3.30 0.41 -17.47
C ARG A 67 4.03 -0.94 -17.51
N VAL A 68 4.84 -1.23 -16.50
CA VAL A 68 5.62 -2.48 -16.47
C VAL A 68 4.75 -3.73 -16.28
N LEU A 69 3.46 -3.58 -15.96
CA LEU A 69 2.49 -4.67 -15.80
C LEU A 69 1.46 -4.71 -16.94
N GLY A 70 1.69 -4.02 -18.04
CA GLY A 70 0.76 -3.97 -19.17
C GLY A 70 -0.36 -2.94 -19.00
N LEU A 71 -1.32 -2.96 -19.94
CA LEU A 71 -2.40 -1.97 -19.99
C LEU A 71 -3.26 -1.99 -18.72
N GLY A 72 -3.62 -0.79 -18.23
CA GLY A 72 -4.46 -0.62 -17.03
C GLY A 72 -3.75 -0.84 -15.69
N TRP A 73 -2.57 -1.46 -15.67
CA TRP A 73 -1.84 -1.80 -14.44
C TRP A 73 -0.64 -0.91 -14.17
N GLN A 74 -0.53 -0.47 -12.92
CA GLN A 74 0.60 0.26 -12.39
C GLN A 74 1.27 -0.57 -11.28
N LEU A 75 2.59 -0.71 -11.36
CA LEU A 75 3.40 -1.21 -10.25
C LEU A 75 3.75 -0.06 -9.30
N GLN A 76 3.66 -0.29 -8.00
CA GLN A 76 3.87 0.69 -6.95
C GLN A 76 4.86 0.15 -5.90
N PRO A 77 6.17 0.14 -6.22
CA PRO A 77 7.17 -0.14 -5.20
C PRO A 77 7.14 0.95 -4.12
N LEU A 78 7.37 0.54 -2.87
CA LEU A 78 7.24 1.36 -1.67
C LEU A 78 5.87 2.06 -1.59
N GLY A 79 4.80 1.38 -2.01
CA GLY A 79 3.47 1.98 -2.02
C GLY A 79 3.34 3.19 -2.94
N GLY A 80 4.14 3.26 -4.02
CA GLY A 80 4.02 4.27 -5.08
C GLY A 80 4.87 5.52 -4.88
N MET A 81 5.64 5.58 -3.80
CA MET A 81 6.53 6.72 -3.51
C MET A 81 7.58 6.97 -4.59
N LEU A 82 7.98 5.93 -5.33
CA LEU A 82 8.93 6.03 -6.43
C LEU A 82 8.31 6.58 -7.73
N GLY A 83 7.02 6.90 -7.71
CA GLY A 83 6.32 7.50 -8.84
C GLY A 83 6.61 8.99 -9.02
N ASN A 84 7.00 9.71 -7.97
CA ASN A 84 7.25 11.15 -8.02
C ASN A 84 8.43 11.51 -8.94
N ARG A 85 8.42 12.71 -9.55
CA ARG A 85 9.50 13.21 -10.43
C ARG A 85 9.96 14.59 -9.99
N LEU A 86 11.26 14.76 -9.84
CA LEU A 86 11.84 16.07 -9.55
C LEU A 86 12.36 16.69 -10.85
N HIS A 87 12.07 17.97 -11.03
CA HIS A 87 12.50 18.78 -12.15
C HIS A 87 13.34 19.92 -11.59
N ASP A 88 14.59 19.99 -12.06
CA ASP A 88 15.54 21.02 -11.67
C ASP A 88 15.37 22.25 -12.55
N HIS A 89 14.93 23.34 -11.93
CA HIS A 89 14.86 24.68 -12.51
C HIS A 89 15.60 25.67 -11.60
N SER A 90 16.64 25.20 -10.91
CA SER A 90 17.35 25.98 -9.90
C SER A 90 18.03 27.21 -10.48
N ASP A 91 18.36 27.19 -11.77
CA ASP A 91 18.80 28.35 -12.56
C ASP A 91 17.73 29.47 -12.66
N HIS A 92 16.46 29.12 -12.50
CA HIS A 92 15.33 30.03 -12.42
C HIS A 92 14.81 30.23 -10.98
N GLY A 93 15.56 29.76 -9.97
CA GLY A 93 15.25 29.94 -8.55
C GLY A 93 14.14 29.03 -8.01
N PHE A 94 13.87 27.88 -8.64
CA PHE A 94 12.89 26.92 -8.11
C PHE A 94 13.20 25.47 -8.50
N VAL A 95 12.55 24.52 -7.83
CA VAL A 95 12.44 23.13 -8.31
C VAL A 95 10.97 22.72 -8.32
N MET A 96 10.61 21.76 -9.17
CA MET A 96 9.24 21.27 -9.31
C MET A 96 9.18 19.76 -9.05
N LEU A 97 8.28 19.35 -8.15
CA LEU A 97 8.05 17.95 -7.81
C LEU A 97 6.68 17.50 -8.32
N ASP A 98 6.67 16.71 -9.39
CA ASP A 98 5.45 16.11 -9.93
C ASP A 98 5.09 14.86 -9.13
N LEU A 99 3.90 14.85 -8.53
CA LEU A 99 3.45 13.78 -7.66
C LEU A 99 3.01 12.55 -8.45
N ALA A 100 3.20 11.36 -7.89
CA ALA A 100 2.79 10.07 -8.47
C ALA A 100 1.27 9.90 -8.62
N TYR A 101 0.50 10.75 -7.97
CA TYR A 101 -0.95 10.63 -7.88
C TYR A 101 -1.61 11.89 -8.44
N GLY A 102 -2.28 11.73 -9.58
CA GLY A 102 -2.96 12.81 -10.27
C GLY A 102 -2.00 13.73 -11.02
N THR A 103 -2.52 14.87 -11.47
CA THR A 103 -1.78 15.87 -12.27
C THR A 103 -1.16 16.97 -11.40
N GLU A 104 -0.94 16.70 -10.10
CA GLU A 104 -0.48 17.70 -9.14
C GLU A 104 1.05 17.81 -9.14
N SER A 105 1.55 19.05 -9.07
CA SER A 105 2.96 19.35 -8.89
C SER A 105 3.17 20.36 -7.77
N HIS A 106 4.29 20.22 -7.06
CA HIS A 106 4.70 21.08 -5.96
C HIS A 106 5.90 21.91 -6.39
N ARG A 107 5.76 23.23 -6.39
CA ARG A 107 6.83 24.17 -6.74
C ARG A 107 7.52 24.66 -5.47
N TYR A 108 8.80 24.32 -5.31
CA TYR A 108 9.65 24.75 -4.22
C TYR A 108 10.48 25.96 -4.68
N LEU A 109 10.37 27.07 -3.96
CA LEU A 109 11.09 28.31 -4.30
C LEU A 109 12.42 28.34 -3.54
N ALA A 110 13.47 28.87 -4.19
CA ALA A 110 14.75 29.06 -3.56
C ALA A 110 14.63 29.98 -2.33
N ASP A 111 15.27 29.60 -1.23
CA ASP A 111 15.44 30.42 -0.04
C ASP A 111 16.44 31.54 -0.37
N PRO A 112 16.06 32.83 -0.29
CA PRO A 112 16.97 33.93 -0.62
C PRO A 112 18.25 33.95 0.23
N SER A 113 18.22 33.35 1.42
CA SER A 113 19.37 33.24 2.32
C SER A 113 20.26 32.03 2.05
N ARG A 114 19.73 31.03 1.33
CA ARG A 114 20.37 29.74 1.03
C ARG A 114 19.95 29.31 -0.38
N PRO A 115 20.58 29.82 -1.45
CA PRO A 115 20.14 29.59 -2.83
C PRO A 115 20.06 28.12 -3.25
N GLU A 116 20.79 27.23 -2.55
CA GLU A 116 20.76 25.78 -2.72
C GLU A 116 19.59 25.07 -2.00
N ALA A 117 18.85 25.79 -1.16
CA ALA A 117 17.69 25.30 -0.42
C ALA A 117 16.40 25.81 -1.06
N PHE A 118 15.44 24.92 -1.27
CA PHE A 118 14.14 25.21 -1.87
C PHE A 118 13.04 24.81 -0.89
N VAL A 119 12.13 25.73 -0.60
CA VAL A 119 11.12 25.54 0.45
C VAL A 119 9.71 25.50 -0.11
N HIS A 120 8.86 24.68 0.50
CA HIS A 120 7.45 24.55 0.15
C HIS A 120 6.66 23.94 1.30
N ALA A 121 5.73 24.71 1.89
CA ALA A 121 4.78 24.22 2.91
C ALA A 121 5.44 23.34 4.00
N GLY A 122 6.50 23.85 4.65
CA GLY A 122 7.22 23.10 5.70
C GLY A 122 8.16 21.99 5.19
N SER A 123 8.12 21.66 3.90
CA SER A 123 9.07 20.78 3.25
C SER A 123 10.27 21.56 2.70
N LEU A 124 11.41 20.90 2.63
CA LEU A 124 12.69 21.44 2.19
C LEU A 124 13.30 20.52 1.14
N ILE A 125 13.82 21.06 0.04
CA ILE A 125 14.69 20.35 -0.90
C ILE A 125 16.03 21.08 -0.91
N VAL A 126 17.12 20.36 -0.70
CA VAL A 126 18.48 20.92 -0.76
C VAL A 126 19.22 20.31 -1.94
N ARG A 127 19.79 21.15 -2.81
CA ARG A 127 20.72 20.73 -3.85
C ARG A 127 22.09 20.49 -3.23
N ASN A 128 22.58 19.26 -3.34
CA ASN A 128 23.88 18.86 -2.82
C ASN A 128 24.98 19.18 -3.85
N SER A 129 26.24 19.24 -3.40
CA SER A 129 27.40 19.55 -4.24
C SER A 129 27.70 18.53 -5.35
N ASN A 130 27.13 17.33 -5.27
CA ASN A 130 27.28 16.25 -6.24
C ASN A 130 26.11 16.14 -7.26
N ASP A 131 25.37 17.23 -7.47
CA ASP A 131 24.18 17.29 -8.36
C ASP A 131 23.04 16.34 -7.96
N THR A 132 23.02 15.89 -6.70
CA THR A 132 21.86 15.20 -6.11
C THR A 132 21.01 16.20 -5.33
N PHE A 133 19.77 15.82 -5.03
CA PHE A 133 18.89 16.62 -4.18
C PHE A 133 18.46 15.79 -2.97
N THR A 134 18.39 16.43 -1.81
CA THR A 134 17.83 15.84 -0.59
C THR A 134 16.53 16.56 -0.26
N GLN A 135 15.40 15.86 -0.41
CA GLN A 135 14.11 16.33 0.05
C GLN A 135 13.90 15.86 1.49
N THR A 136 13.52 16.76 2.38
CA THR A 136 12.94 16.49 3.69
C THR A 136 11.52 17.04 3.72
N ASP A 137 10.50 16.19 3.81
CA ASP A 137 9.13 16.68 3.93
C ASP A 137 8.79 17.14 5.35
N GLU A 138 7.62 17.75 5.51
CA GLU A 138 7.08 18.24 6.78
C GLU A 138 7.00 17.18 7.89
N THR A 139 7.11 15.90 7.52
CA THR A 139 7.03 14.76 8.43
C THR A 139 8.39 14.17 8.76
N GLY A 140 9.46 14.78 8.25
CA GLY A 140 10.84 14.34 8.42
C GLY A 140 11.25 13.24 7.46
N LEU A 141 10.42 12.86 6.48
CA LEU A 141 10.81 11.89 5.49
C LEU A 141 11.93 12.45 4.61
N ILE A 142 13.00 11.69 4.47
CA ILE A 142 14.12 12.02 3.60
C ILE A 142 14.04 11.22 2.30
N VAL A 143 14.10 11.90 1.15
CA VAL A 143 14.23 11.32 -0.18
C VAL A 143 15.48 11.89 -0.85
N THR A 144 16.39 11.02 -1.28
CA THR A 144 17.52 11.41 -2.12
C THR A 144 17.14 11.21 -3.59
N TRP A 145 17.35 12.26 -4.37
CA TRP A 145 17.11 12.32 -5.81
C TRP A 145 18.45 12.34 -6.53
N SER A 146 18.61 11.51 -7.56
CA SER A 146 19.82 11.51 -8.38
C SER A 146 19.48 11.38 -9.85
N ARG A 147 20.38 11.87 -10.70
CA ARG A 147 20.21 11.82 -12.16
C ARG A 147 20.39 10.39 -12.66
N VAL A 148 19.32 9.82 -13.19
CA VAL A 148 19.24 8.48 -13.78
C VAL A 148 18.83 8.66 -15.23
N HIS A 149 19.75 8.40 -16.14
CA HIS A 149 19.55 8.58 -17.59
C HIS A 149 18.93 9.95 -17.94
N GLY A 150 19.44 11.02 -17.31
CA GLY A 150 19.00 12.41 -17.55
C GLY A 150 17.87 12.91 -16.64
N HIS A 151 17.18 12.04 -15.89
CA HIS A 151 16.03 12.41 -15.05
C HIS A 151 16.36 12.32 -13.57
N LEU A 152 15.87 13.24 -12.74
CA LEU A 152 15.99 13.12 -11.28
C LEU A 152 14.94 12.14 -10.76
N LEU A 153 15.41 10.96 -10.36
CA LEU A 153 14.61 9.90 -9.79
C LEU A 153 15.01 9.64 -8.34
N PRO A 154 14.07 9.17 -7.49
CA PRO A 154 14.40 8.84 -6.11
C PRO A 154 15.32 7.61 -6.07
N THR A 155 16.50 7.75 -5.49
CA THR A 155 17.50 6.69 -5.34
C THR A 155 17.64 6.21 -3.90
N SER A 156 17.14 6.98 -2.94
CA SER A 156 17.01 6.54 -1.56
C SER A 156 15.83 7.19 -0.86
N VAL A 157 15.26 6.48 0.10
CA VAL A 157 14.11 6.89 0.90
C VAL A 157 14.36 6.41 2.33
N GLY A 158 14.22 7.26 3.35
CA GLY A 158 14.45 6.88 4.75
C GLY A 158 14.08 7.96 5.74
N LEU A 159 14.46 7.79 7.01
CA LEU A 159 14.22 8.77 8.08
C LEU A 159 15.56 9.28 8.65
N PRO A 160 15.55 10.39 9.41
CA PRO A 160 16.77 10.93 10.02
C PRO A 160 17.46 9.91 10.95
N ASP A 161 16.66 9.07 11.62
CA ASP A 161 17.12 8.07 12.58
C ASP A 161 17.60 6.76 11.92
N GLY A 162 17.60 6.67 10.59
CA GLY A 162 18.02 5.49 9.81
C GLY A 162 16.91 4.90 8.94
N ASP A 163 16.98 3.58 8.70
CA ASP A 163 16.06 2.80 7.86
C ASP A 163 16.01 3.23 6.40
N PHE A 164 17.18 3.60 5.86
CA PHE A 164 17.26 4.01 4.47
C PHE A 164 17.15 2.81 3.54
N GLN A 165 16.20 2.91 2.62
CA GLN A 165 16.05 2.05 1.48
C GLN A 165 16.83 2.65 0.30
N SER A 166 17.31 1.80 -0.60
CA SER A 166 17.93 2.23 -1.86
C SER A 166 17.24 1.63 -3.07
N VAL A 167 17.27 2.39 -4.16
CA VAL A 167 16.60 2.04 -5.41
C VAL A 167 17.61 2.17 -6.54
N THR A 168 17.64 1.16 -7.40
CA THR A 168 18.36 1.22 -8.68
C THR A 168 17.40 1.04 -9.83
N TYR A 169 17.79 1.59 -10.98
CA TYR A 169 16.99 1.60 -12.19
C TYR A 169 17.74 0.91 -13.34
N ASP A 170 17.01 0.45 -14.34
CA ASP A 170 17.58 -0.02 -15.59
C ASP A 170 17.72 1.11 -16.63
N ALA A 171 18.22 0.76 -17.82
CA ALA A 171 18.41 1.68 -18.94
C ALA A 171 17.13 2.38 -19.42
N HIS A 172 15.96 1.80 -19.13
CA HIS A 172 14.65 2.36 -19.46
C HIS A 172 14.06 3.18 -18.30
N ARG A 173 14.85 3.43 -17.24
CA ARG A 173 14.42 4.13 -16.01
C ARG A 173 13.34 3.37 -15.24
N ARG A 174 13.22 2.06 -15.43
CA ARG A 174 12.35 1.19 -14.64
C ARG A 174 13.07 0.75 -13.38
N VAL A 175 12.36 0.58 -12.26
CA VAL A 175 12.96 0.03 -11.04
C VAL A 175 13.53 -1.35 -11.34
N ARG A 176 14.81 -1.54 -11.02
CA ARG A 176 15.55 -2.79 -11.23
C ARG A 176 15.79 -3.52 -9.90
N ARG A 177 16.19 -2.79 -8.86
CA ARG A 177 16.34 -3.35 -7.51
C ARG A 177 15.82 -2.36 -6.48
N LEU A 178 15.16 -2.91 -5.48
CA LEU A 178 14.81 -2.24 -4.24
C LEU A 178 15.52 -2.97 -3.11
N ILE A 179 16.26 -2.23 -2.29
CA ILE A 179 16.98 -2.78 -1.14
C ILE A 179 16.42 -2.11 0.11
N SER A 180 16.02 -2.92 1.08
CA SER A 180 15.37 -2.44 2.29
C SER A 180 16.00 -3.02 3.56
N PRO A 181 15.99 -2.26 4.66
CA PRO A 181 16.36 -2.73 5.99
C PRO A 181 15.54 -3.95 6.42
N ALA A 182 16.22 -5.07 6.69
CA ALA A 182 15.62 -6.22 7.36
C ALA A 182 15.58 -6.03 8.90
N ALA A 183 16.48 -5.20 9.42
CA ALA A 183 16.55 -4.81 10.82
C ALA A 183 16.42 -3.28 10.98
N PRO A 184 15.87 -2.78 12.11
CA PRO A 184 15.77 -1.35 12.37
C PRO A 184 17.12 -0.64 12.32
N ARG A 185 17.08 0.61 11.87
CA ARG A 185 18.22 1.53 11.74
C ARG A 185 19.28 1.10 10.73
N ALA A 186 19.09 0.01 9.97
CA ALA A 186 20.03 -0.34 8.92
C ALA A 186 20.01 0.72 7.79
N ASP A 187 21.18 1.01 7.23
CA ASP A 187 21.32 1.95 6.12
C ASP A 187 21.62 1.20 4.82
N CYS A 188 20.57 0.83 4.10
CA CYS A 188 20.69 0.06 2.85
C CYS A 188 21.05 0.92 1.63
N ARG A 189 21.51 2.18 1.81
CA ARG A 189 22.28 2.91 0.79
C ARG A 189 23.67 2.32 0.61
N LYS A 190 24.20 1.68 1.65
CA LYS A 190 25.44 0.91 1.65
C LYS A 190 25.07 -0.54 2.00
N PRO A 191 24.54 -1.30 1.03
CA PRO A 191 23.89 -2.57 1.32
C PRO A 191 24.86 -3.57 1.96
N ASP A 192 24.47 -4.08 3.12
CA ASP A 192 25.10 -5.20 3.82
C ASP A 192 24.17 -6.42 3.72
N PRO A 193 24.59 -7.54 3.11
CA PRO A 193 23.77 -8.74 2.99
C PRO A 193 23.22 -9.26 4.31
N ALA A 194 23.88 -9.02 5.45
CA ALA A 194 23.40 -9.47 6.75
C ALA A 194 22.21 -8.67 7.29
N SER A 195 22.01 -7.43 6.82
CA SER A 195 21.01 -6.50 7.38
C SER A 195 20.06 -5.89 6.33
N CYS A 196 20.29 -6.16 5.05
CA CYS A 196 19.52 -5.60 3.94
C CYS A 196 18.97 -6.70 3.02
N SER A 197 17.65 -6.76 2.89
CA SER A 197 16.96 -7.63 1.94
C SER A 197 16.77 -6.91 0.60
N THR A 198 16.75 -7.67 -0.50
CA THR A 198 16.63 -7.12 -1.86
C THR A 198 15.47 -7.76 -2.62
N ALA A 199 14.63 -6.93 -3.24
CA ALA A 199 13.77 -7.35 -4.36
C ALA A 199 14.40 -6.92 -5.69
N THR A 200 14.55 -7.87 -6.62
CA THR A 200 15.04 -7.65 -7.98
C THR A 200 13.91 -7.83 -8.98
N PHE A 201 13.67 -6.81 -9.80
CA PHE A 201 12.60 -6.76 -10.78
C PHE A 201 13.13 -7.21 -12.13
N ILE A 202 12.67 -8.36 -12.60
CA ILE A 202 13.12 -8.97 -13.84
C ILE A 202 12.08 -8.69 -14.91
N HIS A 203 12.46 -7.90 -15.91
CA HIS A 203 11.64 -7.60 -17.07
C HIS A 203 11.98 -8.55 -18.20
N ALA A 204 10.96 -9.00 -18.94
CA ALA A 204 11.16 -9.89 -20.08
C ALA A 204 11.93 -9.19 -21.20
N ASP A 205 12.90 -9.89 -21.77
CA ASP A 205 13.63 -9.49 -22.98
C ASP A 205 12.94 -9.98 -24.26
N ARG A 206 12.17 -11.07 -24.18
CA ARG A 206 11.43 -11.68 -25.29
C ARG A 206 9.95 -11.88 -24.99
N THR A 207 9.12 -11.78 -26.03
CA THR A 207 7.70 -12.15 -25.96
C THR A 207 7.54 -13.64 -26.19
N THR A 208 6.99 -14.35 -25.20
CA THR A 208 6.60 -15.76 -25.29
C THR A 208 5.10 -15.97 -25.22
N ALA A 209 4.32 -14.93 -24.90
CA ALA A 209 2.86 -14.97 -24.96
C ALA A 209 2.37 -15.14 -26.41
N THR A 210 1.37 -16.00 -26.59
CA THR A 210 0.74 -16.26 -27.89
C THR A 210 -0.79 -16.11 -27.77
N PRO A 211 -1.54 -16.08 -28.88
CA PRO A 211 -3.00 -16.02 -28.81
C PRO A 211 -3.65 -17.18 -28.02
N SER A 212 -2.97 -18.34 -27.94
CA SER A 212 -3.48 -19.55 -27.28
C SER A 212 -2.82 -19.86 -25.93
N ALA A 213 -1.72 -19.19 -25.57
CA ALA A 213 -0.97 -19.46 -24.35
C ALA A 213 -0.51 -18.18 -23.67
N LEU A 214 -0.66 -18.14 -22.34
CA LEU A 214 -0.09 -17.08 -21.53
C LEU A 214 1.44 -17.18 -21.51
N GLY A 215 2.10 -16.04 -21.52
CA GLY A 215 3.56 -16.00 -21.49
C GLY A 215 4.08 -14.67 -20.97
N GLU A 216 5.33 -14.39 -21.31
CA GLU A 216 6.01 -13.12 -21.06
C GLU A 216 5.86 -12.20 -22.27
N VAL A 217 5.95 -10.90 -22.06
CA VAL A 217 5.88 -9.87 -23.11
C VAL A 217 7.07 -8.94 -22.93
N THR A 218 7.88 -8.76 -23.98
CA THR A 218 9.09 -7.93 -23.93
C THR A 218 8.79 -6.56 -23.31
N GLY A 219 9.62 -6.16 -22.35
CA GLY A 219 9.49 -4.88 -21.68
C GLY A 219 8.55 -4.88 -20.47
N LEU A 220 7.72 -5.90 -20.29
CA LEU A 220 6.89 -6.07 -19.09
C LEU A 220 7.62 -6.88 -18.02
N LEU A 221 7.23 -6.70 -16.76
CA LEU A 221 7.76 -7.42 -15.61
C LEU A 221 7.39 -8.90 -15.72
N ALA A 222 8.37 -9.78 -15.68
CA ALA A 222 8.19 -11.23 -15.76
C ALA A 222 8.18 -11.87 -14.37
N SER A 223 9.08 -11.42 -13.50
CA SER A 223 9.21 -11.94 -12.14
C SER A 223 9.80 -10.92 -11.17
N ILE A 224 9.65 -11.22 -9.88
CA ILE A 224 10.41 -10.57 -8.82
C ILE A 224 11.15 -11.65 -8.06
N ASP A 225 12.48 -11.51 -8.03
CA ASP A 225 13.35 -12.33 -7.21
C ASP A 225 13.59 -11.64 -5.88
N TYR A 226 13.57 -12.43 -4.81
CA TYR A 226 13.75 -11.99 -3.45
C TYR A 226 15.01 -12.61 -2.87
N ASN A 227 15.89 -11.77 -2.35
CA ASN A 227 17.04 -12.16 -1.56
C ASN A 227 16.85 -11.63 -0.14
N ALA A 228 16.50 -12.51 0.79
CA ALA A 228 16.38 -12.15 2.19
C ALA A 228 17.75 -11.81 2.78
N ALA A 229 17.79 -10.95 3.80
CA ALA A 229 19.00 -10.70 4.57
C ALA A 229 19.51 -11.98 5.25
N GLY A 230 20.83 -12.05 5.44
CA GLY A 230 21.53 -13.23 5.94
C GLY A 230 21.83 -14.25 4.84
N ASP A 231 22.10 -15.49 5.24
CA ASP A 231 22.58 -16.57 4.35
C ASP A 231 21.42 -17.39 3.72
N THR A 232 20.34 -16.72 3.34
CA THR A 232 19.22 -17.39 2.66
C THR A 232 19.43 -17.34 1.15
N PRO A 233 19.32 -18.46 0.41
CA PRO A 233 19.39 -18.44 -1.05
C PRO A 233 18.30 -17.54 -1.66
N PRO A 234 18.61 -16.75 -2.71
CA PRO A 234 17.60 -16.02 -3.46
C PRO A 234 16.52 -16.95 -4.03
N VAL A 235 15.28 -16.48 -4.02
CA VAL A 235 14.12 -17.22 -4.57
C VAL A 235 13.33 -16.33 -5.52
N THR A 236 12.73 -16.91 -6.56
CA THR A 236 11.69 -16.20 -7.32
C THR A 236 10.42 -16.13 -6.49
N ALA A 237 10.10 -14.94 -5.98
CA ALA A 237 8.95 -14.73 -5.13
C ALA A 237 7.65 -14.63 -5.92
N LEU A 238 7.68 -13.95 -7.08
CA LEU A 238 6.49 -13.67 -7.89
C LEU A 238 6.75 -13.93 -9.36
N THR A 239 5.71 -14.37 -10.07
CA THR A 239 5.71 -14.44 -11.55
C THR A 239 4.46 -13.81 -12.13
N TYR A 240 4.63 -13.12 -13.26
CA TYR A 240 3.59 -12.41 -13.99
C TYR A 240 3.46 -13.02 -15.38
N ARG A 241 2.22 -13.23 -15.84
CA ARG A 241 1.93 -13.81 -17.16
C ARG A 241 0.85 -13.01 -17.87
N TYR A 242 1.06 -12.83 -19.16
CA TYR A 242 0.29 -11.95 -20.04
C TYR A 242 -0.32 -12.74 -21.19
N ASP A 243 -1.37 -12.19 -21.80
CA ASP A 243 -1.79 -12.62 -23.14
C ASP A 243 -0.96 -11.96 -24.25
N ALA A 244 -1.20 -12.34 -25.50
CA ALA A 244 -0.53 -11.76 -26.67
C ALA A 244 -0.80 -10.24 -26.85
N GLY A 245 -1.86 -9.70 -26.24
CA GLY A 245 -2.16 -8.27 -26.24
C GLY A 245 -1.45 -7.49 -25.13
N GLY A 246 -0.67 -8.16 -24.27
CA GLY A 246 0.03 -7.53 -23.16
C GLY A 246 -0.84 -7.25 -21.93
N HIS A 247 -2.04 -7.82 -21.83
CA HIS A 247 -2.84 -7.72 -20.61
C HIS A 247 -2.33 -8.70 -19.56
N LEU A 248 -2.19 -8.26 -18.31
CA LEU A 248 -1.79 -9.13 -17.20
C LEU A 248 -2.89 -10.15 -16.89
N ARG A 249 -2.69 -11.42 -17.21
CA ARG A 249 -3.71 -12.47 -17.03
C ARG A 249 -3.53 -13.25 -15.75
N GLN A 250 -2.30 -13.33 -15.23
CA GLN A 250 -2.03 -14.10 -14.03
C GLN A 250 -0.85 -13.55 -13.24
N VAL A 251 -0.98 -13.59 -11.91
CA VAL A 251 0.15 -13.43 -10.98
C VAL A 251 0.16 -14.56 -9.97
N ARG A 252 1.35 -15.11 -9.71
CA ARG A 252 1.56 -16.21 -8.76
C ARG A 252 2.56 -15.78 -7.70
N ASP A 253 2.19 -15.94 -6.43
CA ASP A 253 3.10 -15.84 -5.28
C ASP A 253 3.65 -17.23 -4.95
N LEU A 254 4.94 -17.41 -5.22
CA LEU A 254 5.63 -18.68 -5.12
C LEU A 254 6.28 -18.91 -3.75
N ARG A 255 6.29 -17.91 -2.86
CA ARG A 255 6.96 -17.98 -1.54
C ARG A 255 6.35 -19.04 -0.62
N ARG A 256 5.05 -19.30 -0.75
CA ARG A 256 4.28 -20.29 0.04
C ARG A 256 4.61 -20.26 1.55
N PRO A 257 4.46 -19.10 2.22
CA PRO A 257 4.66 -19.02 3.67
C PRO A 257 3.81 -20.06 4.40
N ASP A 258 4.42 -20.75 5.36
CA ASP A 258 3.81 -21.79 6.19
C ASP A 258 3.19 -22.96 5.42
N LYS A 259 3.79 -23.33 4.27
CA LYS A 259 3.32 -24.42 3.38
C LYS A 259 1.90 -24.22 2.86
N ASN A 260 1.40 -22.98 2.85
CA ASN A 260 0.11 -22.67 2.26
C ASN A 260 0.09 -22.94 0.76
N PRO A 261 -1.10 -23.20 0.19
CA PRO A 261 -1.23 -23.24 -1.25
C PRO A 261 -0.73 -21.93 -1.86
N GLU A 262 -0.11 -22.06 -3.03
CA GLU A 262 0.30 -20.93 -3.85
C GLU A 262 -0.85 -19.94 -4.04
N ARG A 263 -0.60 -18.65 -3.77
CA ARG A 263 -1.58 -17.62 -4.09
C ARG A 263 -1.53 -17.34 -5.57
N ARG A 264 -2.69 -17.34 -6.18
CA ARG A 264 -2.84 -17.09 -7.61
C ARG A 264 -3.94 -16.06 -7.81
N PHE A 265 -3.63 -15.06 -8.60
CA PHE A 265 -4.56 -14.07 -9.10
C PHE A 265 -4.72 -14.30 -10.59
N VAL A 266 -5.96 -14.39 -11.08
CA VAL A 266 -6.28 -14.59 -12.50
C VAL A 266 -7.28 -13.53 -12.93
N TYR A 267 -7.03 -12.89 -14.08
CA TYR A 267 -7.85 -11.81 -14.59
C TYR A 267 -8.41 -12.13 -15.98
N ALA A 268 -9.65 -11.72 -16.21
CA ALA A 268 -10.25 -11.63 -17.54
C ALA A 268 -10.66 -10.18 -17.81
N TYR A 269 -10.59 -9.80 -19.09
CA TYR A 269 -10.82 -8.42 -19.55
C TYR A 269 -11.95 -8.37 -20.58
N SER A 270 -12.63 -7.23 -20.66
CA SER A 270 -13.44 -6.83 -21.80
C SER A 270 -12.53 -6.41 -22.97
N THR A 271 -13.14 -6.08 -24.11
CA THR A 271 -12.46 -5.48 -25.26
C THR A 271 -11.91 -4.08 -24.97
N ASP A 272 -12.50 -3.36 -24.02
CA ASP A 272 -12.08 -2.03 -23.60
C ASP A 272 -10.94 -2.05 -22.58
N GLY A 273 -10.50 -3.24 -22.17
CA GLY A 273 -9.44 -3.44 -21.17
C GLY A 273 -9.94 -3.41 -19.72
N ASP A 274 -11.26 -3.44 -19.49
CA ASP A 274 -11.83 -3.50 -18.14
C ASP A 274 -11.77 -4.91 -17.58
N ILE A 275 -11.37 -5.09 -16.32
CA ILE A 275 -11.39 -6.41 -15.67
C ILE A 275 -12.84 -6.83 -15.47
N THR A 276 -13.29 -7.87 -16.17
CA THR A 276 -14.65 -8.44 -16.07
C THR A 276 -14.72 -9.62 -15.12
N LYS A 277 -13.59 -10.28 -14.86
CA LYS A 277 -13.49 -11.36 -13.89
C LYS A 277 -12.14 -11.34 -13.18
N MET A 278 -12.16 -11.55 -11.87
CA MET A 278 -10.96 -11.79 -11.08
C MET A 278 -11.15 -13.05 -10.25
N THR A 279 -10.19 -13.96 -10.27
CA THR A 279 -10.19 -15.12 -9.39
C THR A 279 -8.96 -15.08 -8.50
N THR A 280 -9.14 -15.26 -7.20
CA THR A 280 -8.04 -15.47 -6.25
C THR A 280 -8.16 -16.83 -5.58
N THR A 281 -7.02 -17.43 -5.20
CA THR A 281 -7.01 -18.68 -4.42
C THR A 281 -7.85 -18.56 -3.16
N GLU A 282 -7.86 -17.39 -2.53
CA GLU A 282 -8.49 -17.14 -1.24
C GLU A 282 -9.95 -16.75 -1.35
N GLU A 283 -10.36 -15.99 -2.37
CA GLU A 283 -11.71 -15.41 -2.38
C GLU A 283 -12.66 -16.07 -3.38
N GLY A 284 -12.15 -16.93 -4.26
CA GLY A 284 -12.89 -17.44 -5.39
C GLY A 284 -12.99 -16.40 -6.50
N SER A 285 -14.07 -16.43 -7.28
CA SER A 285 -14.24 -15.58 -8.45
C SER A 285 -15.17 -14.40 -8.19
N TRP A 286 -14.70 -13.21 -8.50
CA TRP A 286 -15.47 -11.99 -8.68
C TRP A 286 -15.82 -11.80 -10.15
N HIS A 287 -17.06 -11.42 -10.43
CA HIS A 287 -17.54 -10.98 -11.73
C HIS A 287 -17.91 -9.51 -11.64
N LEU A 288 -17.39 -8.72 -12.56
CA LEU A 288 -17.49 -7.27 -12.56
C LEU A 288 -18.21 -6.85 -13.84
N THR A 289 -19.24 -6.02 -13.67
CA THR A 289 -20.04 -5.48 -14.78
C THR A 289 -20.00 -3.97 -14.72
N TYR A 290 -19.83 -3.34 -15.88
CA TYR A 290 -19.62 -1.91 -16.02
C TYR A 290 -20.83 -1.28 -16.74
N SER A 291 -21.24 -0.08 -16.33
CA SER A 291 -22.30 0.68 -17.01
C SER A 291 -21.77 1.42 -18.25
N SER A 292 -20.47 1.72 -18.23
CA SER A 292 -19.69 2.32 -19.31
C SER A 292 -18.22 1.96 -19.10
N PRO A 293 -17.34 2.07 -20.11
CA PRO A 293 -15.92 1.80 -19.93
C PRO A 293 -15.35 2.50 -18.69
N GLY A 294 -14.74 1.74 -17.80
CA GLY A 294 -14.17 2.27 -16.55
C GLY A 294 -15.14 2.44 -15.37
N THR A 295 -16.46 2.45 -15.57
CA THR A 295 -17.46 2.75 -14.52
C THR A 295 -18.15 1.46 -14.03
N LEU A 296 -17.77 0.98 -12.84
CA LEU A 296 -18.32 -0.26 -12.29
C LEU A 296 -19.79 -0.07 -11.88
N ALA A 297 -20.68 -0.89 -12.43
CA ALA A 297 -22.09 -0.93 -12.08
C ALA A 297 -22.39 -1.96 -10.98
N ASN A 298 -21.73 -3.12 -11.02
CA ASN A 298 -21.96 -4.19 -10.06
C ASN A 298 -20.75 -5.13 -9.96
N ALA A 299 -20.56 -5.69 -8.77
CA ALA A 299 -19.53 -6.67 -8.47
C ALA A 299 -20.13 -7.84 -7.70
N ALA A 300 -20.24 -8.98 -8.38
CA ALA A 300 -20.82 -10.18 -7.81
C ALA A 300 -19.72 -11.19 -7.45
N ARG A 301 -19.71 -11.62 -6.19
CA ARG A 301 -18.82 -12.70 -5.75
C ARG A 301 -19.52 -14.04 -5.93
N ARG A 302 -18.89 -14.95 -6.67
CA ARG A 302 -19.23 -16.37 -6.63
C ARG A 302 -18.37 -17.04 -5.57
N THR A 303 -18.86 -17.05 -4.35
CA THR A 303 -18.14 -17.59 -3.19
C THR A 303 -17.93 -19.09 -3.38
N ILE A 304 -16.68 -19.53 -3.23
CA ILE A 304 -16.41 -20.92 -2.86
C ILE A 304 -16.63 -20.97 -1.34
N ARG A 305 -17.31 -21.99 -0.82
CA ARG A 305 -17.28 -22.26 0.63
C ARG A 305 -15.82 -22.56 0.99
N LEU A 306 -15.11 -21.55 1.44
CA LEU A 306 -13.85 -21.77 2.14
C LEU A 306 -14.23 -22.51 3.41
N GLY A 307 -13.68 -23.70 3.62
CA GLY A 307 -13.72 -24.31 4.95
C GLY A 307 -13.18 -23.31 5.97
N ALA A 308 -13.62 -23.41 7.23
CA ALA A 308 -13.08 -22.60 8.32
C ALA A 308 -11.54 -22.67 8.26
N ARG A 309 -10.91 -21.55 7.92
CA ARG A 309 -9.45 -21.48 7.81
C ARG A 309 -8.91 -21.31 9.23
N ALA A 310 -7.90 -22.08 9.60
CA ALA A 310 -7.27 -21.93 10.90
C ALA A 310 -6.65 -20.53 11.03
N CYS A 311 -6.83 -19.90 12.19
CA CYS A 311 -6.09 -18.72 12.56
C CYS A 311 -4.66 -19.10 12.99
N PRO A 312 -3.65 -18.27 12.69
CA PRO A 312 -3.69 -17.15 11.74
C PRO A 312 -3.48 -17.61 10.30
N THR A 313 -4.04 -16.87 9.34
CA THR A 313 -3.57 -16.87 7.94
C THR A 313 -2.30 -16.03 7.84
N PRO A 314 -1.26 -16.41 7.07
CA PRO A 314 0.03 -15.71 7.08
C PRO A 314 0.04 -14.39 6.29
N TYR A 315 -1.13 -13.81 6.03
CA TYR A 315 -1.24 -12.62 5.20
C TYR A 315 -2.14 -11.60 5.88
N ALA A 316 -1.59 -10.40 6.06
CA ALA A 316 -2.27 -9.34 6.81
C ALA A 316 -3.64 -8.96 6.26
N ALA A 317 -3.79 -8.97 4.93
CA ALA A 317 -5.05 -8.63 4.29
C ALA A 317 -6.19 -9.58 4.71
N ASP A 318 -5.89 -10.86 4.98
CA ASP A 318 -6.90 -11.87 5.31
C ASP A 318 -7.56 -11.58 6.67
N TYR A 319 -6.80 -11.13 7.67
CA TYR A 319 -7.37 -10.80 8.98
C TYR A 319 -7.76 -9.32 9.09
N MET A 320 -6.98 -8.37 8.56
CA MET A 320 -7.28 -6.92 8.66
C MET A 320 -8.37 -6.45 7.70
N LEU A 321 -8.44 -6.96 6.47
CA LEU A 321 -9.44 -6.50 5.49
C LEU A 321 -10.64 -7.44 5.39
N ARG A 322 -10.42 -8.75 5.55
CA ARG A 322 -11.44 -9.78 5.32
C ARG A 322 -12.01 -10.37 6.61
N GLY A 323 -11.39 -10.11 7.75
CA GLY A 323 -11.85 -10.64 9.04
C GLY A 323 -11.85 -12.17 9.10
N MET A 324 -10.96 -12.83 8.33
CA MET A 324 -10.84 -14.30 8.30
C MET A 324 -10.22 -14.87 9.58
N CYS A 325 -9.70 -14.00 10.45
CA CYS A 325 -9.37 -14.32 11.82
C CYS A 325 -10.08 -13.32 12.73
N LYS A 326 -10.92 -13.81 13.64
CA LYS A 326 -11.64 -12.97 14.63
C LYS A 326 -11.28 -13.40 16.06
N THR A 327 -9.98 -13.52 16.30
CA THR A 327 -9.46 -13.87 17.62
C THR A 327 -9.21 -12.60 18.42
N SER A 328 -9.53 -12.62 19.72
CA SER A 328 -9.12 -11.55 20.64
C SER A 328 -7.60 -11.42 20.67
N VAL A 329 -7.12 -10.19 20.81
CA VAL A 329 -5.69 -9.91 20.78
C VAL A 329 -5.22 -9.23 22.04
N ASP A 330 -3.99 -9.55 22.45
CA ASP A 330 -3.33 -8.87 23.55
C ASP A 330 -2.88 -7.48 23.12
N VAL A 331 -3.29 -6.46 23.87
CA VAL A 331 -2.95 -5.06 23.60
C VAL A 331 -1.90 -4.48 24.54
N ARG A 332 -1.37 -5.24 25.51
CA ARG A 332 -0.41 -4.73 26.49
C ARG A 332 0.93 -5.45 26.43
N GLN A 333 2.02 -4.69 26.56
CA GLN A 333 3.36 -5.24 26.75
C GLN A 333 3.60 -5.46 28.25
N GLY A 334 4.01 -6.66 28.67
CA GLY A 334 4.32 -7.00 30.07
C GLY A 334 3.49 -8.16 30.65
N ALA A 335 3.57 -8.35 31.97
CA ALA A 335 3.05 -9.56 32.65
C ALA A 335 1.51 -9.68 32.67
N SER A 336 0.77 -8.59 32.45
CA SER A 336 -0.69 -8.60 32.47
C SER A 336 -1.26 -8.48 31.06
N LYS A 337 -1.79 -9.60 30.54
CA LYS A 337 -2.47 -9.66 29.24
C LYS A 337 -3.76 -8.83 29.28
N VAL A 338 -3.99 -8.01 28.26
CA VAL A 338 -5.26 -7.30 28.08
C VAL A 338 -5.84 -7.72 26.74
N MET A 339 -6.81 -8.63 26.77
CA MET A 339 -7.42 -9.16 25.55
C MET A 339 -8.52 -8.21 25.05
N ARG A 340 -8.43 -7.80 23.78
CA ARG A 340 -9.46 -7.02 23.10
C ARG A 340 -10.11 -7.83 21.98
N PRO A 341 -11.45 -7.96 21.97
CA PRO A 341 -12.14 -8.63 20.87
C PRO A 341 -12.12 -7.75 19.61
N PRO A 342 -11.91 -8.33 18.42
CA PRO A 342 -11.91 -7.57 17.18
C PRO A 342 -13.34 -7.32 16.69
N PHE A 343 -13.52 -6.20 15.98
CA PHE A 343 -14.77 -5.84 15.35
C PHE A 343 -14.57 -4.98 14.10
N TRP A 344 -15.62 -4.85 13.30
CA TRP A 344 -15.58 -4.08 12.05
C TRP A 344 -15.57 -2.57 12.32
N LYS A 345 -14.57 -1.89 11.76
CA LYS A 345 -14.38 -0.44 11.77
C LYS A 345 -14.76 0.12 10.40
N ALA A 346 -15.70 1.06 10.35
CA ALA A 346 -16.08 1.72 9.10
C ALA A 346 -14.95 2.61 8.56
N THR A 347 -14.82 2.69 7.23
CA THR A 347 -13.86 3.54 6.54
C THR A 347 -14.57 4.61 5.72
N LEU A 348 -13.86 5.66 5.30
CA LEU A 348 -14.48 6.79 4.59
C LEU A 348 -15.04 6.41 3.21
N THR A 349 -14.50 5.38 2.56
CA THR A 349 -15.06 4.85 1.30
C THR A 349 -16.35 4.03 1.46
N GLY A 350 -16.89 3.91 2.67
CA GLY A 350 -18.10 3.11 2.95
C GLY A 350 -17.85 1.62 3.14
N GLY A 351 -16.58 1.19 3.16
CA GLY A 351 -16.18 -0.17 3.51
C GLY A 351 -15.93 -0.36 5.01
N SER A 352 -15.48 -1.55 5.39
CA SER A 352 -15.03 -1.84 6.76
C SER A 352 -13.71 -2.60 6.80
N VAL A 353 -12.96 -2.42 7.89
CA VAL A 353 -11.74 -3.17 8.21
C VAL A 353 -11.87 -3.80 9.59
N MET A 354 -11.21 -4.93 9.82
CA MET A 354 -11.15 -5.55 11.14
C MET A 354 -10.17 -4.77 12.00
N GLY A 355 -10.60 -4.39 13.20
CA GLY A 355 -9.74 -3.70 14.15
C GLY A 355 -10.18 -3.90 15.59
N ILE A 356 -9.48 -3.26 16.52
CA ILE A 356 -9.80 -3.22 17.95
C ILE A 356 -9.90 -1.77 18.41
N THR A 357 -10.64 -1.50 19.48
CA THR A 357 -10.50 -0.20 20.16
C THR A 357 -9.35 -0.31 21.15
N ASN A 358 -8.27 0.43 20.91
CA ASN A 358 -7.10 0.49 21.78
C ASN A 358 -6.68 1.95 22.05
N ASP A 359 -5.43 2.31 21.77
CA ASP A 359 -4.84 3.64 21.86
C ASP A 359 -4.99 4.44 20.55
N GLY A 360 -5.40 3.78 19.46
CA GLY A 360 -5.52 4.39 18.16
C GLY A 360 -4.13 4.66 17.59
N CYS A 361 -3.94 5.79 16.90
CA CYS A 361 -2.64 6.09 16.30
C CYS A 361 -1.63 6.55 17.36
N SER A 362 -0.86 5.62 17.91
CA SER A 362 0.16 5.83 18.95
C SER A 362 1.48 6.42 18.45
N ALA A 363 1.77 6.30 17.15
CA ALA A 363 2.83 7.02 16.44
C ALA A 363 2.44 7.22 14.97
N PRO A 364 2.67 8.40 14.36
CA PRO A 364 3.46 9.55 14.82
C PRO A 364 2.70 10.53 15.76
N ILE A 365 3.40 11.56 16.29
CA ILE A 365 2.94 12.58 17.27
C ILE A 365 1.60 13.27 16.88
N VAL A 366 1.19 13.19 15.62
CA VAL A 366 -0.04 13.80 15.08
C VAL A 366 -1.35 13.12 15.51
N GLY A 367 -1.28 11.96 16.17
CA GLY A 367 -2.45 11.27 16.74
C GLY A 367 -3.45 10.76 15.69
N ASN A 368 -4.67 10.44 16.12
CA ASN A 368 -5.71 9.87 15.24
C ASN A 368 -6.12 10.77 14.06
N LYS A 369 -5.99 12.08 14.26
CA LYS A 369 -6.48 13.11 13.34
C LYS A 369 -5.35 14.08 13.04
N PRO A 370 -4.53 13.83 12.00
CA PRO A 370 -3.45 14.74 11.63
C PRO A 370 -3.97 16.14 11.23
N THR A 371 -5.25 16.24 10.85
CA THR A 371 -5.95 17.50 10.61
C THR A 371 -7.45 17.31 10.88
N TYR A 372 -8.22 18.40 11.00
CA TYR A 372 -9.62 18.35 11.44
C TYR A 372 -10.55 17.57 10.49
N TRP A 373 -10.21 17.47 9.21
CA TRP A 373 -11.00 16.80 8.17
C TRP A 373 -10.53 15.37 7.86
N LEU A 374 -9.50 14.87 8.54
CA LEU A 374 -8.91 13.56 8.30
C LEU A 374 -8.86 12.75 9.60
N ASP A 375 -9.34 11.51 9.55
CA ASP A 375 -9.31 10.56 10.67
C ASP A 375 -8.77 9.21 10.21
N PHE A 376 -7.61 8.82 10.75
CA PHE A 376 -6.97 7.53 10.48
C PHE A 376 -7.25 6.47 11.54
N ARG A 377 -8.14 6.74 12.52
CA ARG A 377 -8.42 5.80 13.61
C ARG A 377 -8.81 4.41 13.13
N ALA A 378 -9.64 4.29 12.09
CA ALA A 378 -10.03 2.97 11.56
C ALA A 378 -8.82 2.17 11.03
N ALA A 379 -7.82 2.84 10.45
CA ALA A 379 -6.59 2.20 9.99
C ALA A 379 -5.70 1.83 11.18
N CYS A 380 -5.54 2.71 12.16
CA CYS A 380 -4.73 2.45 13.36
C CYS A 380 -5.32 1.34 14.22
N ASP A 381 -6.64 1.33 14.45
CA ASP A 381 -7.35 0.24 15.13
C ASP A 381 -7.15 -1.11 14.43
N SER A 382 -7.03 -1.12 13.09
CA SER A 382 -6.74 -2.31 12.30
C SER A 382 -5.27 -2.73 12.40
N HIS A 383 -4.35 -1.76 12.43
CA HIS A 383 -2.91 -1.99 12.63
C HIS A 383 -2.64 -2.57 14.02
N ASP A 384 -3.25 -2.02 15.07
CA ASP A 384 -3.21 -2.53 16.44
C ASP A 384 -3.71 -3.97 16.53
N TYR A 385 -4.76 -4.29 15.76
CA TYR A 385 -5.27 -5.65 15.68
C TYR A 385 -4.23 -6.62 15.11
N GLY A 386 -3.58 -6.26 14.00
CA GLY A 386 -2.49 -7.05 13.42
C GLY A 386 -1.29 -7.21 14.37
N TYR A 387 -0.88 -6.13 15.05
CA TYR A 387 0.19 -6.18 16.05
C TYR A 387 -0.19 -6.99 17.29
N GLY A 388 -1.46 -6.94 17.69
CA GLY A 388 -1.97 -7.76 18.77
C GLY A 388 -1.96 -9.25 18.44
N LEU A 389 -2.23 -9.64 17.18
CA LEU A 389 -2.04 -11.02 16.73
C LEU A 389 -0.56 -11.43 16.80
N ILE A 390 0.38 -10.54 16.46
CA ILE A 390 1.82 -10.82 16.64
C ILE A 390 2.17 -11.02 18.12
N ARG A 391 1.66 -10.16 18.99
CA ARG A 391 1.88 -10.27 20.45
C ARG A 391 1.29 -11.53 21.06
N ASN A 392 0.12 -11.98 20.60
CA ASN A 392 -0.44 -13.27 20.99
C ASN A 392 0.60 -14.39 20.82
N ARG A 393 1.32 -14.42 19.69
CA ARG A 393 2.36 -15.41 19.39
C ARG A 393 3.54 -15.30 20.33
N LEU A 394 4.05 -14.07 20.52
CA LEU A 394 5.15 -13.79 21.44
C LEU A 394 4.82 -14.23 22.88
N ASN A 395 3.55 -14.13 23.26
CA ASN A 395 3.02 -14.56 24.55
C ASN A 395 2.59 -16.05 24.60
N GLY A 396 3.05 -16.86 23.64
CA GLY A 396 2.87 -18.32 23.60
C GLY A 396 1.53 -18.81 23.04
N ASP A 397 0.67 -17.92 22.56
CA ASP A 397 -0.60 -18.32 21.95
C ASP A 397 -0.37 -18.96 20.58
N ARG A 398 -1.09 -20.05 20.31
CA ARG A 398 -1.06 -20.74 19.02
C ARG A 398 -1.80 -19.99 17.92
N ASN A 399 -2.69 -19.06 18.30
CA ASN A 399 -3.49 -18.27 17.37
C ASN A 399 -2.84 -16.91 16.99
N GLY A 400 -1.54 -16.74 17.23
CA GLY A 400 -0.80 -15.51 16.94
C GLY A 400 0.09 -15.60 15.70
N LEU A 401 0.50 -14.43 15.19
CA LEU A 401 1.39 -14.28 14.02
C LEU A 401 2.86 -14.22 14.43
N ASP A 402 3.74 -14.77 13.60
CA ASP A 402 5.18 -14.61 13.84
C ASP A 402 5.61 -13.15 13.66
N ARG A 403 6.67 -12.74 14.38
CA ARG A 403 7.17 -11.36 14.37
C ARG A 403 7.56 -10.85 12.98
N SER A 404 7.97 -11.74 12.08
CA SER A 404 8.27 -11.43 10.67
C SER A 404 7.07 -10.82 9.94
N GLN A 405 5.84 -11.13 10.38
CA GLN A 405 4.59 -10.63 9.80
C GLN A 405 4.33 -9.14 10.05
N ARG A 406 5.17 -8.46 10.87
CA ARG A 406 5.06 -7.02 11.13
C ARG A 406 4.99 -6.22 9.83
N THR A 407 5.87 -6.52 8.88
CA THR A 407 5.96 -5.79 7.61
C THR A 407 4.65 -5.92 6.80
N HIS A 408 4.00 -7.09 6.85
CA HIS A 408 2.69 -7.32 6.25
C HIS A 408 1.61 -6.46 6.88
N VAL A 409 1.58 -6.37 8.21
CA VAL A 409 0.62 -5.55 8.95
C VAL A 409 0.78 -4.08 8.58
N ASP A 410 2.02 -3.58 8.55
CA ASP A 410 2.34 -2.21 8.16
C ASP A 410 1.90 -1.92 6.72
N ALA A 411 2.16 -2.85 5.80
CA ALA A 411 1.78 -2.71 4.40
C ALA A 411 0.26 -2.60 4.23
N VAL A 412 -0.50 -3.45 4.91
CA VAL A 412 -1.97 -3.39 4.86
C VAL A 412 -2.49 -2.13 5.55
N PHE A 413 -1.84 -1.66 6.61
CA PHE A 413 -2.15 -0.38 7.23
C PHE A 413 -2.02 0.78 6.24
N LEU A 414 -0.94 0.84 5.46
CA LEU A 414 -0.80 1.82 4.38
C LEU A 414 -1.90 1.68 3.33
N THR A 415 -2.22 0.45 2.91
CA THR A 415 -3.31 0.20 1.96
C THR A 415 -4.66 0.71 2.49
N ILE A 416 -4.99 0.48 3.77
CA ILE A 416 -6.22 0.98 4.37
C ILE A 416 -6.27 2.50 4.31
N MET A 417 -5.20 3.19 4.73
CA MET A 417 -5.15 4.65 4.70
C MET A 417 -5.32 5.18 3.27
N LYS A 418 -4.59 4.64 2.30
CA LYS A 418 -4.64 5.13 0.92
C LYS A 418 -5.98 4.86 0.23
N GLU A 419 -6.49 3.65 0.36
CA GLU A 419 -7.57 3.16 -0.51
C GLU A 419 -8.93 3.11 0.16
N ARG A 420 -8.98 3.14 1.49
CA ARG A 420 -10.24 3.14 2.24
C ARG A 420 -10.53 4.44 2.95
N ILE A 421 -9.52 5.29 3.10
CA ILE A 421 -9.65 6.61 3.74
C ILE A 421 -9.37 7.71 2.72
N CYS A 422 -8.13 7.87 2.26
CA CYS A 422 -7.74 8.96 1.36
C CYS A 422 -8.48 8.94 0.02
N ALA A 423 -8.79 7.74 -0.50
CA ALA A 423 -9.58 7.56 -1.71
C ALA A 423 -10.94 8.29 -1.68
N ALA A 424 -11.60 8.37 -0.53
CA ALA A 424 -12.91 9.02 -0.39
C ALA A 424 -12.82 10.55 -0.31
N ILE A 425 -11.61 11.09 -0.14
CA ILE A 425 -11.42 12.50 0.17
C ILE A 425 -11.36 13.30 -1.12
N THR A 426 -12.22 14.31 -1.21
CA THR A 426 -12.32 15.23 -2.34
C THR A 426 -12.17 16.68 -1.88
N GLY A 427 -12.02 17.57 -2.86
CA GLY A 427 -11.91 19.00 -2.64
C GLY A 427 -10.49 19.46 -2.27
N THR A 428 -10.40 20.75 -1.98
CA THR A 428 -9.15 21.45 -1.71
C THR A 428 -9.14 22.05 -0.31
N VAL A 429 -7.95 22.33 0.20
CA VAL A 429 -7.74 23.13 1.41
C VAL A 429 -6.84 24.30 1.06
N ALA A 430 -7.16 25.48 1.59
CA ALA A 430 -6.29 26.64 1.47
C ALA A 430 -4.98 26.30 2.18
N ASP A 431 -3.88 26.39 1.45
CA ASP A 431 -2.56 26.30 2.06
C ASP A 431 -2.20 27.70 2.59
N PRO A 432 -2.17 27.89 3.92
CA PRO A 432 -1.93 29.19 4.53
C PRO A 432 -0.54 29.75 4.22
N PHE A 433 0.38 28.93 3.71
CA PHE A 433 1.74 29.36 3.32
C PHE A 433 1.86 29.65 1.83
N ARG A 434 0.93 29.19 0.98
CA ARG A 434 1.02 29.36 -0.48
C ARG A 434 0.10 30.43 -1.05
N GLY A 435 -1.00 30.78 -0.35
CA GLY A 435 -2.13 31.45 -1.00
C GLY A 435 -2.74 30.63 -2.16
N THR A 436 -2.39 29.34 -2.25
CA THR A 436 -2.90 28.40 -3.26
C THR A 436 -3.67 27.26 -2.60
N GLN A 437 -4.48 26.58 -3.40
CA GLN A 437 -5.29 25.45 -2.96
C GLN A 437 -4.53 24.15 -3.20
N SER A 438 -4.39 23.34 -2.15
CA SER A 438 -3.83 21.97 -2.23
C SER A 438 -4.96 20.94 -2.24
N SER A 439 -4.78 19.84 -2.96
CA SER A 439 -5.74 18.73 -2.94
C SER A 439 -5.75 18.07 -1.55
N LYS A 440 -6.92 17.94 -0.94
CA LYS A 440 -7.05 17.23 0.35
C LYS A 440 -6.62 15.75 0.23
N ARG A 441 -6.86 15.14 -0.94
CA ARG A 441 -6.45 13.74 -1.20
C ARG A 441 -4.93 13.59 -1.22
N SER A 442 -4.24 14.50 -1.90
CA SER A 442 -2.77 14.50 -1.97
C SER A 442 -2.15 14.66 -0.58
N LEU A 443 -2.67 15.61 0.20
CA LEU A 443 -2.24 15.80 1.58
C LEU A 443 -2.55 14.57 2.47
N CYS A 444 -3.70 13.91 2.28
CA CYS A 444 -4.00 12.65 2.96
C CYS A 444 -2.99 11.55 2.62
N LEU A 445 -2.64 11.39 1.34
CA LEU A 445 -1.65 10.40 0.90
C LEU A 445 -0.25 10.69 1.47
N SER A 446 0.11 11.97 1.62
CA SER A 446 1.32 12.39 2.33
C SER A 446 1.32 11.86 3.76
N TYR A 447 0.28 12.19 4.55
CA TYR A 447 0.13 11.68 5.91
C TYR A 447 0.12 10.14 5.96
N ALA A 448 -0.54 9.45 5.04
CA ALA A 448 -0.56 7.99 5.01
C ALA A 448 0.85 7.39 4.91
N ASN A 449 1.71 7.96 4.05
CA ASN A 449 3.11 7.52 3.91
C ASN A 449 3.92 7.81 5.19
N THR A 450 3.68 8.93 5.84
CA THR A 450 4.30 9.28 7.12
C THR A 450 3.96 8.28 8.21
N PHE A 451 2.67 7.96 8.38
CA PHE A 451 2.22 7.00 9.38
C PHE A 451 2.83 5.63 9.11
N TYR A 452 2.79 5.17 7.86
CA TYR A 452 3.43 3.91 7.45
C TYR A 452 4.90 3.87 7.85
N LYS A 453 5.68 4.93 7.57
CA LYS A 453 7.10 4.95 7.91
C LYS A 453 7.37 5.05 9.40
N ALA A 454 6.55 5.81 10.12
CA ALA A 454 6.63 5.87 11.57
C ALA A 454 6.46 4.48 12.19
N VAL A 455 5.47 3.69 11.74
CA VAL A 455 5.29 2.32 12.24
C VAL A 455 6.39 1.37 11.77
N ARG A 456 6.94 1.55 10.55
CA ARG A 456 8.12 0.80 10.07
C ARG A 456 9.34 1.01 10.97
N ALA A 457 9.61 2.26 11.35
CA ALA A 457 10.81 2.61 12.11
C ALA A 457 10.67 2.36 13.63
N LYS A 458 9.49 2.64 14.20
CA LYS A 458 9.27 2.62 15.66
C LYS A 458 8.44 1.44 16.15
N GLY A 459 7.82 0.68 15.26
CA GLY A 459 6.89 -0.39 15.64
C GLY A 459 7.51 -1.53 16.45
N ASP A 460 8.84 -1.72 16.41
CA ASP A 460 9.51 -2.74 17.23
C ASP A 460 9.53 -2.42 18.72
N GLY A 461 9.42 -1.15 19.12
CA GLY A 461 9.30 -0.81 20.54
C GLY A 461 7.95 -1.19 21.14
N ALA A 462 6.93 -1.41 20.29
CA ALA A 462 5.55 -1.72 20.69
C ALA A 462 5.23 -3.23 20.67
N LEU A 463 6.15 -4.07 20.17
CA LEU A 463 6.10 -5.54 20.20
C LEU A 463 7.07 -6.04 21.28
#